data_AF-A0A840N0Z4-F1
#
_entry.id   AF-A0A840N0Z4-F1
#
_cell.length_a   1.000
_cell.length_b   1.000
_cell.length_c   1.000
_cell.angle_alpha   90.00
_cell.angle_beta   90.00
_cell.angle_gamma   90.00
#
_symmetry.space_group_name_H-M   'P 1'
#
loop_
_entity.id
_entity.type
_entity.pdbx_description
1 polymer ?
#
loop_
_entity_poly.entity_id
_entity_poly.type
_entity_poly.pdbx_seq_one_letter_code
_entity_poly.pdbx_strand_id
1 'polypeptide(L)' 'MSDATDYLMAHAKKTIMEARRLPQGPPKFWLRHIGSIYHLLAKQGAYSNIEFLEDYRAARKAEDDLRKVTQFVLV' A
#
# COMPACT_ATOMS: atom_id res chain seq x y z
N MET A 1 -10.69 -19.20 -6.04
CA MET A 1 -9.50 -18.41 -6.39
C MET A 1 -9.73 -17.02 -5.82
N SER A 2 -8.86 -16.51 -4.94
CA SER A 2 -8.95 -15.11 -4.51
C SER A 2 -8.66 -14.26 -5.74
N ASP A 3 -9.58 -13.36 -6.09
CA ASP A 3 -9.40 -12.51 -7.26
C ASP A 3 -8.21 -11.58 -7.01
N ALA A 4 -7.54 -11.21 -8.07
CA ALA A 4 -6.40 -10.33 -8.08
C ALA A 4 -6.70 -8.98 -7.38
N THR A 5 -7.97 -8.56 -7.49
CA THR A 5 -8.60 -7.48 -6.74
C THR A 5 -8.55 -7.66 -5.23
N ASP A 6 -8.82 -8.86 -4.71
CA ASP A 6 -8.80 -9.16 -3.28
C ASP A 6 -7.40 -8.98 -2.69
N TYR A 7 -6.37 -9.33 -3.46
CA TYR A 7 -4.97 -9.18 -3.03
C TYR A 7 -4.59 -7.71 -2.84
N LEU A 8 -4.97 -6.84 -3.79
CA LEU A 8 -4.77 -5.40 -3.68
C LEU A 8 -5.58 -4.81 -2.52
N MET A 9 -6.82 -5.25 -2.36
CA MET A 9 -7.69 -4.84 -1.25
C MET A 9 -7.12 -5.27 0.12
N ALA A 10 -6.46 -6.43 0.20
CA ALA A 10 -5.78 -6.89 1.41
C ALA A 10 -4.59 -5.99 1.77
N HIS A 11 -3.76 -5.58 0.79
CA HIS A 11 -2.67 -4.62 1.01
C HIS A 11 -3.17 -3.25 1.44
N ALA A 12 -4.25 -2.75 0.82
CA ALA A 12 -4.90 -1.51 1.22
C ALA A 12 -5.35 -1.56 2.68
N LYS A 13 -6.06 -2.62 3.08
CA LYS A 13 -6.52 -2.81 4.46
C LYS A 13 -5.35 -2.86 5.44
N LYS A 14 -4.31 -3.65 5.13
CA LYS A 14 -3.14 -3.82 5.99
C LYS A 14 -2.44 -2.48 6.26
N THR A 15 -2.09 -1.75 5.21
CA THR A 15 -1.36 -0.47 5.31
C THR A 15 -2.17 0.61 6.02
N ILE A 16 -3.48 0.68 5.78
CA ILE A 16 -4.38 1.61 6.50
C ILE A 16 -4.49 1.24 7.98
N MET A 17 -4.64 -0.05 8.31
CA MET A 17 -4.68 -0.51 9.70
C MET A 17 -3.36 -0.23 10.44
N GLU A 18 -2.23 -0.44 9.78
CA GLU A 18 -0.91 -0.13 10.31
C GLU A 18 -0.77 1.38 10.59
N ALA A 19 -1.16 2.22 9.63
CA ALA A 19 -1.14 3.67 9.81
C ALA A 19 -2.04 4.16 10.96
N ARG A 20 -3.17 3.49 11.22
CA ARG A 20 -4.07 3.82 12.34
C ARG A 20 -3.41 3.62 13.71
N ARG A 21 -2.46 2.68 13.81
CA ARG A 21 -1.74 2.37 15.06
C ARG A 21 -0.58 3.34 15.32
N LEU A 22 -0.16 4.11 14.32
CA LEU A 22 0.95 5.05 14.46
C LEU A 22 0.51 6.41 15.04
N PRO A 23 1.38 7.09 15.79
CA PRO A 23 1.20 8.50 16.14
C PRO A 23 1.21 9.39 14.89
N GLN A 24 0.80 10.65 15.02
CA GLN A 24 0.87 11.60 13.90
C GLN A 24 2.33 11.78 13.45
N GLY A 25 2.56 11.73 12.14
CA GLY A 25 3.89 11.89 11.56
C GLY A 25 4.00 11.36 10.13
N PRO A 26 5.16 11.55 9.49
CA PRO A 26 5.37 11.14 8.11
C PRO A 26 5.08 9.65 7.82
N PRO A 27 5.46 8.67 8.67
CA PRO A 27 5.16 7.27 8.40
C PRO A 27 3.65 6.97 8.34
N LYS A 28 2.86 7.61 9.21
CA LYS A 28 1.40 7.50 9.22
C LYS A 28 0.78 8.09 7.96
N PHE A 29 1.27 9.25 7.52
CA PHE A 29 0.82 9.89 6.28
C PHE A 29 1.09 8.98 5.09
N TRP A 30 2.32 8.48 4.94
CA TRP A 30 2.72 7.67 3.81
C TRP A 30 2.02 6.31 3.76
N LEU A 31 1.86 5.61 4.90
CA LEU A 31 1.11 4.35 4.93
C LEU A 31 -0.37 4.55 4.53
N ARG A 32 -1.00 5.66 4.93
CA ARG A 32 -2.37 5.99 4.47
C ARG A 32 -2.42 6.27 2.99
N HIS A 33 -1.43 6.98 2.47
CA HIS A 33 -1.37 7.32 1.05
C HIS A 33 -1.19 6.06 0.19
N ILE A 34 -0.23 5.21 0.54
CA ILE A 34 0.02 3.92 -0.11
C ILE A 34 -1.21 3.02 -0.03
N GLY A 35 -1.87 2.93 1.13
CA GLY A 35 -3.10 2.15 1.26
C GLY A 35 -4.25 2.66 0.39
N SER A 36 -4.34 3.98 0.19
CA SER A 36 -5.32 4.58 -0.72
C SER A 36 -5.02 4.24 -2.18
N ILE A 37 -3.75 4.19 -2.59
CA ILE A 37 -3.34 3.78 -3.94
C ILE A 37 -3.72 2.32 -4.20
N TYR A 38 -3.40 1.39 -3.29
CA TYR A 38 -3.81 -0.01 -3.44
C TYR A 38 -5.33 -0.18 -3.54
N HIS A 39 -6.11 0.62 -2.79
CA HIS A 39 -7.57 0.61 -2.87
C HIS A 39 -8.08 1.09 -4.24
N LEU A 40 -7.46 2.13 -4.80
CA LEU A 40 -7.79 2.63 -6.14
C LEU A 40 -7.44 1.62 -7.23
N LEU A 41 -6.25 1.02 -7.16
CA LEU A 41 -5.81 -0.03 -8.08
C LEU A 41 -6.75 -1.24 -8.04
N ALA A 42 -7.19 -1.65 -6.84
CA ALA A 42 -8.17 -2.73 -6.69
C ALA A 42 -9.49 -2.37 -7.41
N LYS A 43 -10.00 -1.15 -7.21
CA LYS A 43 -11.24 -0.69 -7.86
C LYS A 43 -11.13 -0.60 -9.39
N GLN A 44 -9.94 -0.37 -9.92
CA GLN A 44 -9.69 -0.27 -11.36
C GLN A 44 -9.40 -1.64 -12.02
N GLY A 45 -9.40 -2.74 -11.26
CA GLY A 45 -9.04 -4.06 -11.79
C GLY A 45 -7.57 -4.14 -12.21
N ALA A 46 -6.70 -3.37 -11.57
CA ALA A 46 -5.31 -3.14 -11.98
C ALA A 46 -4.47 -4.42 -12.13
N TYR A 47 -4.80 -5.48 -11.41
CA TYR A 47 -4.03 -6.71 -11.49
C TYR A 47 -4.37 -7.54 -12.75
N SER A 48 -5.56 -7.31 -13.34
CA SER A 48 -5.95 -7.90 -14.63
C SER A 48 -5.63 -7.01 -15.83
N ASN A 49 -5.29 -5.73 -15.61
CA ASN A 49 -4.98 -4.78 -16.66
C ASN A 49 -3.51 -4.34 -16.60
N ILE A 50 -2.75 -4.66 -17.65
CA ILE A 50 -1.32 -4.35 -17.78
C ILE A 50 -1.00 -2.86 -17.70
N GLU A 51 -1.96 -1.98 -18.00
CA GLU A 51 -1.79 -0.53 -17.94
C GLU A 51 -1.46 -0.03 -16.53
N PHE A 52 -1.91 -0.75 -15.49
CA PHE A 52 -1.69 -0.39 -14.09
C PHE A 52 -0.54 -1.17 -13.43
N LEU A 53 0.19 -1.99 -14.19
CA LEU A 53 1.25 -2.83 -13.64
C LEU A 53 2.40 -2.00 -13.06
N GLU A 54 2.75 -0.90 -13.73
CA GLU A 54 3.80 0.00 -13.25
C GLU A 54 3.36 0.79 -12.01
N ASP A 55 2.10 1.22 -11.94
CA ASP A 55 1.55 1.87 -10.75
C ASP A 55 1.56 0.93 -9.54
N TYR A 56 1.21 -0.34 -9.76
CA TYR A 56 1.31 -1.37 -8.73
C TYR A 56 2.77 -1.56 -8.27
N ARG A 57 3.72 -1.69 -9.20
CA ARG A 57 5.15 -1.85 -8.87
C ARG A 57 5.68 -0.65 -8.09
N ALA A 58 5.28 0.57 -8.48
CA ALA A 58 5.65 1.80 -7.80
C ALA A 58 5.09 1.85 -6.38
N ALA A 59 3.80 1.53 -6.19
CA ALA A 59 3.16 1.47 -4.87
C ALA A 59 3.86 0.44 -3.97
N ARG A 60 4.20 -0.73 -4.53
CA ARG A 60 4.90 -1.79 -3.82
C ARG A 60 6.30 -1.37 -3.38
N LYS A 61 7.07 -0.78 -4.30
CA LYS A 61 8.41 -0.28 -4.00
C LYS A 61 8.38 0.81 -2.92
N ALA A 62 7.42 1.73 -3.00
CA ALA A 62 7.24 2.77 -1.99
C ALA A 62 6.90 2.18 -0.62
N GLU A 63 6.07 1.14 -0.56
CA GLU A 63 5.78 0.41 0.68
C GLU A 63 7.05 -0.21 1.27
N ASP A 64 7.83 -0.93 0.46
CA ASP A 64 9.05 -1.59 0.92
C ASP A 64 10.11 -0.59 1.39
N ASP A 65 10.29 0.52 0.68
CA ASP A 65 11.23 1.58 1.06
C ASP A 65 10.78 2.29 2.33
N LEU A 66 9.49 2.59 2.47
CA LEU A 66 8.94 3.15 3.70
C LEU A 66 9.16 2.22 4.90
N ARG A 67 8.96 0.91 4.72
CA ARG A 67 9.17 -0.09 5.78
C ARG A 67 10.63 -0.14 6.20
N LYS A 68 11.57 -0.10 5.24
CA LYS A 68 13.01 -0.03 5.54
C LYS A 68 13.32 1.19 6.38
N VAL A 69 12.88 2.39 5.98
CA VAL A 69 13.17 3.63 6.71
C VAL A 69 12.50 3.65 8.08
N THR A 70 11.25 3.20 8.19
CA THR A 70 10.50 3.20 9.46
C THR A 70 11.11 2.22 10.47
N GLN A 71 11.68 1.11 10.00
CA GLN A 71 12.39 0.15 10.85
C GLN A 71 13.65 0.75 11.50
N PHE A 72 14.23 1.82 10.95
CA PHE A 72 15.33 2.57 11.57
C PHE A 72 14.88 3.67 12.55
N VAL A 73 13.59 4.03 12.58
CA VAL A 73 13.04 5.09 13.45
C VAL A 73 12.41 4.52 14.74
N LEU A 74 12.15 3.21 14.76
CA LEU A 74 11.54 2.49 15.89
C LEU A 74 12.53 1.56 16.65
N VAL A 75 13.84 1.66 16.37
CA VAL A 75 14.94 1.09 17.17
C VAL A 75 15.59 2.22 17.95
#